data_AF-A0A8J3V1Z7-F1
#
_entry.id   AF-A0A8J3V1Z7-F1
#
_cell.length_a   1.000
_cell.length_b   1.000
_cell.length_c   1.000
_cell.angle_alpha   90.00
_cell.angle_beta   90.00
_cell.angle_gamma   90.00
#
_symmetry.space_group_name_H-M   'P 1'
#
loop_
_entity.id
_entity.type
_entity.pdbx_description
1 polymer ?
#
loop_
_entity_poly.entity_id
_entity_poly.type
_entity_poly.pdbx_seq_one_letter_code
_entity_poly.pdbx_strand_id
1 'polypeptide(L)'
;MDTDLPKLSAPARRALAGAGLSRLEQLSEVTEAEVLALHGMGPNAMGVLRGALEERGLAFRAAPGGRPAPASGAQHRLTGRIGVALPPREAFVLFTPRGEESWVDGWRPRFAVDTDDDSAPGTVFETDAHGELTTWVVLDRERGRRVSYARVTPGSRAGIVTVRLDDAPDGHSTVEVTYEMTALAPEGDRVLREFAAGYPAFLKSWEEAIAARPRG
;
A
#
# COMPACT_ATOMS: atom_id res chain seq x y z
N MET A 1 -36.60 28.80 -12.70
CA MET A 1 -35.39 27.99 -12.93
C MET A 1 -35.67 26.65 -12.29
N ASP A 2 -35.78 25.60 -13.10
CA ASP A 2 -36.08 24.25 -12.62
C ASP A 2 -34.81 23.69 -11.97
N THR A 3 -34.91 23.24 -10.72
CA THR A 3 -33.76 22.75 -9.95
C THR A 3 -33.90 21.24 -9.83
N ASP A 4 -32.97 20.50 -10.45
CA ASP A 4 -32.97 19.04 -10.36
C ASP A 4 -32.06 18.56 -9.22
N LEU A 5 -32.29 19.11 -8.02
CA LEU A 5 -31.58 18.73 -6.80
C LEU A 5 -32.56 18.16 -5.78
N PRO A 6 -32.14 17.18 -4.97
CA PRO A 6 -32.98 16.63 -3.91
C PRO A 6 -33.34 17.70 -2.86
N LYS A 7 -34.30 17.40 -1.99
CA LYS A 7 -34.68 18.29 -0.89
C LYS A 7 -33.52 18.43 0.11
N LEU A 8 -32.82 19.56 0.01
CA LEU A 8 -31.74 19.95 0.91
C LEU A 8 -32.16 21.07 1.87
N SER A 9 -31.42 21.20 2.97
CA SER A 9 -31.55 22.32 3.91
C SER A 9 -31.30 23.66 3.20
N ALA A 10 -31.88 24.75 3.72
CA ALA A 10 -31.72 26.06 3.12
C ALA A 10 -30.24 26.51 2.99
N PRO A 11 -29.35 26.25 3.96
CA PRO A 11 -27.91 26.50 3.80
C PRO A 11 -27.27 25.71 2.66
N ALA A 12 -27.48 24.40 2.59
CA ALA A 12 -26.90 23.54 1.56
C ALA A 12 -27.38 23.92 0.15
N ARG A 13 -28.68 24.23 0.01
CA ARG A 13 -29.24 24.69 -1.26
C ARG A 13 -28.63 26.02 -1.73
N ARG A 14 -28.45 26.97 -0.81
CA ARG A 14 -27.80 28.25 -1.13
C ARG A 14 -26.32 28.07 -1.48
N ALA A 15 -25.64 27.16 -0.79
CA ALA A 15 -24.24 26.84 -1.05
C ALA A 15 -24.05 26.30 -2.48
N LEU A 16 -24.86 25.32 -2.88
CA LEU A 16 -24.84 24.77 -4.24
C LEU A 16 -25.22 25.81 -5.29
N ALA A 17 -26.28 26.59 -5.06
CA ALA A 17 -26.69 27.66 -5.97
C ALA A 17 -25.61 28.74 -6.13
N GLY A 18 -24.93 29.13 -5.03
CA GLY A 18 -23.80 30.05 -5.06
C GLY A 18 -22.58 29.50 -5.81
N ALA A 19 -22.41 28.18 -5.84
CA ALA A 19 -21.40 27.49 -6.64
C ALA A 19 -21.85 27.22 -8.10
N GLY A 20 -23.05 27.65 -8.50
CA GLY A 20 -23.60 27.40 -9.84
C GLY A 20 -24.05 25.93 -10.08
N LEU A 21 -24.16 25.14 -9.02
CA LEU A 21 -24.57 23.74 -9.04
C LEU A 21 -26.07 23.66 -8.78
N SER A 22 -26.85 23.42 -9.83
CA SER A 22 -28.32 23.44 -9.80
C SER A 22 -28.98 22.13 -10.27
N ARG A 23 -28.16 21.17 -10.74
CA ARG A 23 -28.58 19.87 -11.25
C ARG A 23 -27.58 18.79 -10.82
N LEU A 24 -28.05 17.55 -10.72
CA LEU A 24 -27.21 16.41 -10.30
C LEU A 24 -26.09 16.11 -11.29
N GLU A 25 -26.29 16.29 -12.59
CA GLU A 25 -25.25 16.08 -13.62
C GLU A 25 -24.11 17.09 -13.48
N GLN A 26 -24.34 18.25 -12.88
CA GLN A 26 -23.25 19.19 -12.60
C GLN A 26 -22.38 18.72 -11.44
N LEU A 27 -22.94 17.88 -10.55
CA LEU A 27 -22.18 17.30 -9.45
C LEU A 27 -21.22 16.21 -9.93
N SER A 28 -21.48 15.56 -11.08
CA SER A 28 -20.51 14.63 -11.68
C SER A 28 -19.30 15.31 -12.31
N GLU A 29 -19.33 16.64 -12.44
CA GLU A 29 -18.21 17.45 -12.93
C GLU A 29 -17.33 18.01 -11.80
N VAL A 30 -17.71 17.82 -10.54
CA VAL A 30 -16.98 18.27 -9.35
C VAL A 30 -16.74 17.11 -8.39
N THR A 31 -15.71 17.25 -7.57
CA THR A 31 -15.33 16.22 -6.58
C THR A 31 -16.18 16.35 -5.32
N GLU A 32 -16.33 15.24 -4.59
CA GLU A 32 -17.05 15.25 -3.31
C GLU A 32 -16.41 16.24 -2.30
N ALA A 33 -15.08 16.37 -2.33
CA ALA A 33 -14.34 17.30 -1.49
C ALA A 33 -14.61 18.78 -1.83
N GLU A 34 -14.68 19.12 -3.12
CA GLU A 34 -15.04 20.48 -3.57
C GLU A 34 -16.44 20.86 -3.09
N VAL A 35 -17.40 19.92 -3.14
CA VAL A 35 -18.77 20.15 -2.67
C VAL A 35 -18.83 20.24 -1.15
N LEU A 36 -18.12 19.38 -0.43
CA LEU A 36 -18.04 19.41 1.04
C LEU A 36 -17.40 20.71 1.56
N ALA A 37 -16.49 21.30 0.81
CA ALA A 37 -15.84 22.58 1.16
C ALA A 37 -16.79 23.79 1.10
N LEU A 38 -17.97 23.66 0.47
CA LEU A 38 -18.94 24.74 0.39
C LEU A 38 -19.57 25.02 1.77
N HIS A 39 -19.63 26.30 2.14
CA HIS A 39 -20.18 26.72 3.42
C HIS A 39 -21.66 26.33 3.57
N GLY A 40 -21.93 25.37 4.46
CA GLY A 40 -23.28 24.82 4.68
C GLY A 40 -23.48 23.39 4.16
N MET A 41 -22.45 22.77 3.57
CA MET A 41 -22.46 21.36 3.16
C MET A 41 -21.92 20.46 4.27
N GLY A 42 -22.84 19.93 5.08
CA GLY A 42 -22.53 18.96 6.13
C GLY A 42 -22.80 17.51 5.74
N PRO A 43 -22.48 16.53 6.61
CA PRO A 43 -22.63 15.10 6.34
C PRO A 43 -24.03 14.70 5.86
N ASN A 44 -25.08 15.31 6.43
CA ASN A 44 -26.46 15.05 6.03
C ASN A 44 -26.75 15.49 4.59
N ALA A 45 -26.27 16.67 4.18
CA ALA A 45 -26.45 17.15 2.81
C ALA A 45 -25.67 16.28 1.82
N MET A 46 -24.46 15.87 2.18
CA MET A 46 -23.65 14.97 1.35
C MET A 46 -24.29 13.59 1.20
N GLY A 47 -24.85 13.03 2.27
CA GLY A 47 -25.57 11.75 2.21
C GLY A 47 -26.77 11.79 1.27
N VAL A 48 -27.55 12.88 1.31
CA VAL A 48 -28.69 13.08 0.40
C VAL A 48 -28.23 13.23 -1.06
N LEU A 49 -27.14 13.94 -1.31
CA LEU A 49 -26.59 14.08 -2.66
C LEU A 49 -26.05 12.75 -3.21
N ARG A 50 -25.36 11.96 -2.38
CA ARG A 50 -24.87 10.63 -2.78
C ARG A 50 -26.01 9.72 -3.20
N GLY A 51 -27.06 9.61 -2.37
CA GLY A 51 -28.23 8.79 -2.72
C GLY A 51 -28.90 9.25 -4.02
N ALA A 52 -29.06 10.56 -4.21
CA ALA A 52 -29.69 11.10 -5.42
C ALA A 52 -28.84 10.90 -6.70
N LEU A 53 -27.51 10.91 -6.59
CA LEU A 53 -26.60 10.56 -7.68
C LEU A 53 -26.67 9.08 -8.01
N GLU A 54 -26.62 8.21 -6.99
CA GLU A 54 -26.70 6.75 -7.14
C GLU A 54 -28.00 6.30 -7.80
N GLU A 55 -29.14 6.89 -7.41
CA GLU A 55 -30.46 6.63 -8.02
C GLU A 55 -30.49 6.92 -9.53
N ARG A 56 -29.60 7.81 -10.01
CA ARG A 56 -29.46 8.18 -11.43
C ARG A 56 -28.27 7.49 -12.11
N GLY A 57 -27.56 6.61 -11.43
CA GLY A 57 -26.33 5.98 -11.94
C GLY A 57 -25.17 6.96 -12.14
N LEU A 58 -25.20 8.10 -11.45
CA LEU A 58 -24.15 9.11 -11.45
C LEU A 58 -23.29 8.97 -10.20
N ALA A 59 -22.12 9.62 -10.23
CA ALA A 59 -21.25 9.79 -9.08
C ALA A 59 -20.58 11.16 -9.16
N PHE A 60 -20.03 11.66 -8.05
CA PHE A 60 -19.13 12.81 -8.10
C PHE A 60 -17.94 12.52 -9.01
N ARG A 61 -17.36 13.56 -9.60
CA ARG A 61 -16.08 13.43 -10.31
C ARG A 61 -15.06 12.82 -9.36
N ALA A 62 -14.43 11.72 -9.78
CA ALA A 62 -13.24 11.25 -9.08
C ALA A 62 -12.24 12.41 -9.00
N ALA A 63 -11.67 12.67 -7.82
CA ALA A 63 -10.59 13.65 -7.74
C ALA A 63 -9.54 13.27 -8.80
N PRO A 64 -9.10 14.21 -9.67
CA PRO A 64 -8.00 13.92 -10.57
C PRO A 64 -6.87 13.47 -9.65
N GLY A 65 -6.46 12.20 -9.77
CA GLY A 65 -5.51 11.54 -8.87
C GLY A 65 -4.41 12.53 -8.53
N GLY A 66 -4.42 13.01 -7.29
CA GLY A 66 -3.74 14.24 -6.91
C GLY A 66 -2.30 14.14 -7.36
N ARG A 67 -1.88 15.03 -8.26
CA ARG A 67 -0.46 15.23 -8.53
C ARG A 67 0.16 15.52 -7.16
N PRO A 68 1.09 14.68 -6.66
CA PRO A 68 1.62 14.87 -5.32
C PRO A 68 2.23 16.28 -5.24
N ALA A 69 2.04 16.92 -4.08
CA ALA A 69 2.75 18.14 -3.72
C ALA A 69 4.26 17.97 -4.04
N PRO A 70 5.00 19.05 -4.37
CA PRO A 70 6.40 18.96 -4.76
C PRO A 70 7.22 18.19 -3.71
N ALA A 71 8.15 17.36 -4.22
CA ALA A 71 8.93 16.36 -3.51
C ALA A 71 9.54 16.86 -2.20
N SER A 72 8.87 16.59 -1.08
CA SER A 72 9.47 16.57 0.26
C SER A 72 9.41 15.17 0.88
N GLY A 73 9.00 14.15 0.11
CA GLY A 73 8.94 12.77 0.61
C GLY A 73 10.34 12.25 0.89
N ALA A 74 10.61 11.82 2.13
CA ALA A 74 11.87 11.18 2.45
C ALA A 74 12.07 9.93 1.60
N GLN A 75 13.32 9.74 1.16
CA GLN A 75 13.78 8.50 0.57
C GLN A 75 14.79 7.87 1.53
N HIS A 76 14.62 6.58 1.81
CA HIS A 76 15.51 5.82 2.67
C HIS A 76 15.99 4.58 1.95
N ARG A 77 17.30 4.34 2.02
CA ARG A 77 17.94 3.08 1.66
C ARG A 77 18.47 2.43 2.94
N LEU A 78 17.88 1.31 3.31
CA LEU A 78 18.17 0.59 4.54
C LEU A 78 18.67 -0.80 4.16
N THR A 79 19.86 -1.16 4.60
CA THR A 79 20.45 -2.48 4.34
C THR A 79 20.92 -3.08 5.64
N GLY A 80 20.62 -4.36 5.84
CA GLY A 80 21.15 -5.12 6.96
C GLY A 80 21.26 -6.60 6.61
N ARG A 81 21.88 -7.36 7.52
CA ARG A 81 22.20 -8.77 7.30
C ARG A 81 21.77 -9.60 8.50
N ILE A 82 21.31 -10.82 8.23
CA ILE A 82 20.97 -11.84 9.23
C ILE A 82 21.59 -13.18 8.83
N GLY A 83 21.86 -14.04 9.82
CA GLY A 83 22.28 -15.41 9.59
C GLY A 83 21.07 -16.34 9.49
N VAL A 84 21.09 -17.28 8.54
CA VAL A 84 20.09 -18.34 8.45
C VAL A 84 20.79 -19.69 8.42
N ALA A 85 20.43 -20.55 9.37
CA ALA A 85 21.01 -21.89 9.53
C ALA A 85 20.47 -22.91 8.50
N LEU A 86 20.53 -22.55 7.22
CA LEU A 86 20.17 -23.36 6.05
C LEU A 86 21.09 -23.01 4.87
N PRO A 87 21.27 -23.92 3.90
CA PRO A 87 21.92 -23.59 2.64
C PRO A 87 21.15 -22.52 1.84
N PRO A 88 21.81 -21.68 1.01
CA PRO A 88 21.16 -20.57 0.31
C PRO A 88 19.90 -20.95 -0.48
N ARG A 89 19.89 -22.11 -1.13
CA ARG A 89 18.71 -22.58 -1.88
C ARG A 89 17.48 -22.82 -1.00
N GLU A 90 17.68 -23.36 0.20
CA GLU A 90 16.60 -23.64 1.14
C GLU A 90 16.21 -22.37 1.90
N ALA A 91 17.20 -21.59 2.33
CA ALA A 91 16.97 -20.29 2.96
C ALA A 91 16.18 -19.35 2.03
N PHE A 92 16.44 -19.37 0.72
CA PHE A 92 15.75 -18.55 -0.27
C PHE A 92 14.23 -18.76 -0.23
N VAL A 93 13.78 -19.99 -0.02
CA VAL A 93 12.35 -20.31 0.03
C VAL A 93 11.65 -19.52 1.13
N LEU A 94 12.32 -19.28 2.27
CA LEU A 94 11.76 -18.53 3.39
C LEU A 94 11.46 -17.06 3.06
N PHE A 95 12.05 -16.51 1.99
CA PHE A 95 11.86 -15.12 1.55
C PHE A 95 11.01 -15.02 0.27
N THR A 96 10.30 -16.09 -0.06
CA THR A 96 9.24 -16.09 -1.09
C THR A 96 7.91 -15.70 -0.46
N PRO A 97 6.94 -15.19 -1.23
CA PRO A 97 5.66 -14.75 -0.67
C PRO A 97 4.98 -15.82 0.20
N ARG A 98 4.89 -17.08 -0.24
CA ARG A 98 4.32 -18.17 0.58
C ARG A 98 5.27 -18.67 1.64
N GLY A 99 6.58 -18.64 1.40
CA GLY A 99 7.56 -19.09 2.39
C GLY A 99 7.54 -18.26 3.67
N GLU A 100 7.26 -16.96 3.57
CA GLU A 100 7.11 -16.06 4.72
C GLU A 100 5.94 -16.45 5.63
N GLU A 101 4.90 -17.15 5.14
CA GLU A 101 3.77 -17.61 5.95
C GLU A 101 4.19 -18.54 7.10
N SER A 102 5.34 -19.20 6.97
CA SER A 102 5.86 -20.16 7.96
C SER A 102 6.49 -19.50 9.20
N TRP A 103 6.86 -18.23 9.13
CA TRP A 103 7.61 -17.55 10.19
C TRP A 103 7.17 -16.11 10.46
N VAL A 104 6.40 -15.48 9.57
CA VAL A 104 5.78 -14.17 9.79
C VAL A 104 4.35 -14.37 10.26
N ASP A 105 4.07 -14.01 11.52
CA ASP A 105 2.72 -14.07 12.05
C ASP A 105 1.76 -13.14 11.29
N GLY A 106 0.56 -13.64 10.99
CA GLY A 106 -0.46 -12.91 10.22
C GLY A 106 -0.15 -12.68 8.74
N TRP A 107 0.99 -13.13 8.22
CA TRP A 107 1.30 -13.02 6.80
C TRP A 107 0.41 -13.95 5.96
N ARG A 108 -0.39 -13.36 5.07
CA ARG A 108 -1.34 -14.06 4.20
C ARG A 108 -1.34 -13.41 2.81
N PRO A 109 -0.41 -13.78 1.91
CA PRO A 109 -0.36 -13.21 0.57
C PRO A 109 -1.57 -13.67 -0.24
N ARG A 110 -2.27 -12.71 -0.84
CA ARG A 110 -3.40 -12.97 -1.75
C ARG A 110 -2.93 -12.76 -3.18
N PHE A 111 -2.85 -13.83 -3.94
CA PHE A 111 -2.42 -13.78 -5.33
C PHE A 111 -3.57 -13.41 -6.24
N ALA A 112 -3.33 -12.49 -7.18
CA ALA A 112 -4.33 -12.11 -8.18
C ALA A 112 -4.57 -13.24 -9.21
N VAL A 113 -3.55 -14.07 -9.44
CA VAL A 113 -3.57 -15.23 -10.33
C VAL A 113 -2.91 -16.38 -9.59
N ASP A 114 -3.50 -17.57 -9.66
CA ASP A 114 -2.90 -18.76 -9.07
C ASP A 114 -1.58 -19.11 -9.78
N THR A 115 -0.57 -19.51 -9.00
CA THR A 115 0.78 -19.76 -9.50
C THR A 115 1.48 -20.83 -8.68
N ASP A 116 2.17 -21.76 -9.33
CA ASP A 116 3.02 -22.74 -8.63
C ASP A 116 4.36 -22.12 -8.20
N ASP A 117 4.79 -21.05 -8.88
CA ASP A 117 6.04 -20.33 -8.62
C ASP A 117 5.74 -18.88 -8.21
N ASP A 118 5.56 -18.66 -6.90
CA ASP A 118 5.24 -17.36 -6.31
C ASP A 118 6.39 -16.35 -6.32
N SER A 119 7.61 -16.80 -6.67
CA SER A 119 8.78 -15.95 -6.82
C SER A 119 9.17 -15.70 -8.28
N ALA A 120 8.34 -16.11 -9.23
CA ALA A 120 8.55 -15.78 -10.64
C ALA A 120 8.41 -14.27 -10.89
N PRO A 121 9.31 -13.62 -11.66
CA PRO A 121 9.13 -12.24 -12.09
C PRO A 121 7.77 -12.03 -12.76
N GLY A 122 7.09 -10.93 -12.41
CA GLY A 122 5.74 -10.63 -12.85
C GLY A 122 4.63 -11.17 -11.95
N THR A 123 4.94 -12.02 -10.96
CA THR A 123 3.95 -12.43 -9.94
C THR A 123 3.50 -11.22 -9.13
N VAL A 124 2.18 -11.06 -9.00
CA VAL A 124 1.53 -9.98 -8.23
C VAL A 124 0.72 -10.57 -7.09
N PHE A 125 0.91 -10.02 -5.90
CA PHE A 125 0.15 -10.41 -4.73
C PHE A 125 -0.11 -9.21 -3.81
N GLU A 126 -1.10 -9.34 -2.95
CA GLU A 126 -1.47 -8.33 -1.98
C GLU A 126 -1.34 -8.85 -0.56
N THR A 127 -1.03 -7.95 0.36
CA THR A 127 -1.07 -8.20 1.79
C THR A 127 -1.86 -7.11 2.47
N ASP A 128 -2.61 -7.47 3.50
CA ASP A 128 -3.25 -6.52 4.42
C ASP A 128 -2.58 -6.66 5.79
N ALA A 129 -1.53 -5.86 6.00
CA ALA A 129 -0.83 -5.80 7.28
C ALA A 129 -1.26 -4.51 7.98
N HIS A 130 -1.80 -4.64 9.20
CA HIS A 130 -2.20 -3.49 10.04
C HIS A 130 -3.19 -2.52 9.37
N GLY A 131 -4.05 -3.00 8.45
CA GLY A 131 -5.02 -2.17 7.74
C GLY A 131 -4.43 -1.38 6.55
N GLU A 132 -3.16 -1.60 6.21
CA GLU A 132 -2.52 -1.05 5.03
C GLU A 132 -2.51 -2.08 3.89
N LEU A 133 -3.48 -1.98 2.98
CA LEU A 133 -3.43 -2.75 1.73
C LEU A 133 -2.15 -2.40 0.96
N THR A 134 -1.34 -3.42 0.71
CA THR A 134 -0.07 -3.28 0.01
C THR A 134 -0.02 -4.23 -1.17
N THR A 135 0.24 -3.69 -2.35
CA THR A 135 0.48 -4.46 -3.57
C THR A 135 1.97 -4.73 -3.74
N TRP A 136 2.30 -5.96 -4.07
CA TRP A 136 3.65 -6.43 -4.32
C TRP A 136 3.77 -7.00 -5.72
N VAL A 137 4.91 -6.76 -6.36
CA VAL A 137 5.25 -7.31 -7.68
C VAL A 137 6.66 -7.86 -7.63
N VAL A 138 6.85 -9.12 -8.00
CA VAL A 138 8.20 -9.68 -8.17
C VAL A 138 8.83 -9.04 -9.41
N LEU A 139 9.95 -8.34 -9.22
CA LEU A 139 10.64 -7.63 -10.30
C LEU A 139 11.64 -8.52 -11.01
N ASP A 140 12.44 -9.24 -10.24
CA ASP A 140 13.57 -10.03 -10.73
C ASP A 140 13.96 -11.09 -9.70
N ARG A 141 14.56 -12.17 -10.18
CA ARG A 141 14.97 -13.31 -9.37
C ARG A 141 16.16 -14.06 -9.99
N GLU A 142 17.12 -14.36 -9.12
CA GLU A 142 18.09 -15.44 -9.29
C GLU A 142 17.77 -16.56 -8.31
N ARG A 143 17.33 -17.73 -8.81
CA ARG A 143 16.82 -18.82 -7.96
C ARG A 143 17.86 -19.26 -6.93
N GLY A 144 17.46 -19.24 -5.65
CA GLY A 144 18.31 -19.65 -4.54
C GLY A 144 19.34 -18.60 -4.09
N ARG A 145 19.36 -17.42 -4.72
CA ARG A 145 20.39 -16.39 -4.48
C ARG A 145 19.84 -14.99 -4.30
N ARG A 146 18.85 -14.58 -5.08
CA ARG A 146 18.32 -13.23 -5.01
C ARG A 146 16.88 -13.15 -5.45
N VAL A 147 16.08 -12.35 -4.78
CA VAL A 147 14.76 -11.93 -5.24
C VAL A 147 14.56 -10.45 -4.93
N SER A 148 13.84 -9.76 -5.80
CA SER A 148 13.46 -8.37 -5.58
C SER A 148 12.00 -8.12 -5.89
N TYR A 149 11.39 -7.25 -5.09
CA TYR A 149 9.97 -6.94 -5.12
C TYR A 149 9.80 -5.43 -5.21
N ALA A 150 8.90 -4.96 -6.07
CA ALA A 150 8.28 -3.66 -5.91
C ALA A 150 7.17 -3.80 -4.87
N ARG A 151 7.06 -2.79 -4.00
CA ARG A 151 6.05 -2.69 -2.96
C ARG A 151 5.38 -1.34 -3.06
N VAL A 152 4.04 -1.31 -3.07
CA VAL A 152 3.26 -0.07 -3.08
C VAL A 152 2.15 -0.15 -2.04
N THR A 153 2.18 0.78 -1.09
CA THR A 153 1.08 1.07 -0.17
C THR A 153 0.49 2.41 -0.60
N PRO A 154 -0.67 2.43 -1.31
CA PRO A 154 -1.25 3.63 -1.87
C PRO A 154 -1.42 4.75 -0.83
N GLY A 155 -1.05 5.99 -1.22
CA GLY A 155 -1.15 7.15 -0.32
C GLY A 155 -0.15 7.18 0.84
N SER A 156 0.70 6.15 1.00
CA SER A 156 1.68 6.05 2.09
C SER A 156 3.10 6.01 1.54
N ARG A 157 3.53 4.87 0.99
CA ARG A 157 4.92 4.64 0.58
C ARG A 157 5.03 3.63 -0.55
N ALA A 158 6.09 3.74 -1.34
CA ALA A 158 6.44 2.74 -2.35
C ALA A 158 7.95 2.55 -2.42
N GLY A 159 8.39 1.41 -2.93
CA GLY A 159 9.81 1.13 -3.02
C GLY A 159 10.14 -0.26 -3.52
N ILE A 160 11.41 -0.61 -3.38
CA ILE A 160 11.95 -1.91 -3.75
C ILE A 160 12.48 -2.60 -2.50
N VAL A 161 12.14 -3.88 -2.35
CA VAL A 161 12.75 -4.78 -1.38
C VAL A 161 13.63 -5.76 -2.14
N THR A 162 14.89 -5.90 -1.76
CA THR A 162 15.79 -6.89 -2.34
C THR A 162 16.33 -7.78 -1.23
N VAL A 163 16.25 -9.09 -1.44
CA VAL A 163 16.85 -10.11 -0.58
C VAL A 163 17.95 -10.81 -1.38
N ARG A 164 19.17 -10.86 -0.83
CA ARG A 164 20.32 -11.58 -1.37
C ARG A 164 20.81 -12.62 -0.38
N LEU A 165 21.19 -13.78 -0.87
CA LEU A 165 21.69 -14.90 -0.08
C LEU A 165 23.06 -15.32 -0.58
N ASP A 166 24.04 -15.17 0.31
CA ASP A 166 25.41 -15.60 0.11
C ASP A 166 25.71 -16.82 0.98
N ASP A 167 26.68 -17.63 0.57
CA ASP A 167 27.16 -18.75 1.37
C ASP A 167 27.82 -18.22 2.66
N ALA A 168 27.53 -18.85 3.78
CA ALA A 168 28.20 -18.66 5.06
C ALA A 168 28.93 -19.96 5.47
N PRO A 169 29.80 -19.91 6.49
CA PRO A 169 30.42 -21.11 7.05
C PRO A 169 29.39 -22.18 7.43
N ASP A 170 29.85 -23.43 7.49
CA ASP A 170 29.06 -24.59 7.95
C ASP A 170 27.79 -24.88 7.13
N GLY A 171 27.76 -24.43 5.87
CA GLY A 171 26.64 -24.65 4.95
C GLY A 171 25.42 -23.76 5.25
N HIS A 172 25.62 -22.68 6.00
CA HIS A 172 24.59 -21.69 6.32
C HIS A 172 24.52 -20.58 5.27
N SER A 173 23.62 -19.63 5.47
CA SER A 173 23.44 -18.48 4.58
C SER A 173 23.64 -17.17 5.33
N THR A 174 24.28 -16.21 4.68
CA THR A 174 24.18 -14.79 5.04
C THR A 174 23.10 -14.19 4.17
N VAL A 175 22.05 -13.64 4.77
CA VAL A 175 20.96 -12.99 4.05
C VAL A 175 21.09 -11.48 4.20
N GLU A 176 21.34 -10.78 3.09
CA GLU A 176 21.28 -9.32 3.03
C GLU A 176 19.88 -8.89 2.56
N VAL A 177 19.23 -8.05 3.37
CA VAL A 177 17.94 -7.45 3.03
C VAL A 177 18.16 -5.97 2.83
N THR A 178 17.62 -5.43 1.72
CA THR A 178 17.67 -4.01 1.40
C THR A 178 16.27 -3.50 1.10
N TYR A 179 15.88 -2.42 1.78
CA TYR A 179 14.69 -1.63 1.50
C TYR A 179 15.09 -0.29 0.91
N GLU A 180 14.63 0.00 -0.30
CA GLU A 180 14.77 1.29 -0.98
C GLU A 180 13.37 1.90 -1.11
N MET A 181 13.01 2.76 -0.16
CA MET A 181 11.64 3.24 0.04
C MET A 181 11.54 4.75 -0.12
N THR A 182 10.42 5.19 -0.68
CA THR A 182 10.06 6.60 -0.89
C THR A 182 8.69 6.85 -0.29
N ALA A 183 8.56 7.92 0.49
CA ALA A 183 7.26 8.39 0.97
C ALA A 183 6.45 9.04 -0.17
N LEU A 184 5.18 8.68 -0.29
CA LEU A 184 4.24 9.22 -1.29
C LEU A 184 3.36 10.34 -0.73
N ALA A 185 3.25 10.42 0.59
CA ALA A 185 2.51 11.47 1.31
C ALA A 185 3.16 11.76 2.68
N PRO A 186 2.79 12.87 3.36
CA PRO A 186 3.35 13.21 4.68
C PRO A 186 3.19 12.13 5.75
N GLU A 187 2.09 11.38 5.73
CA GLU A 187 1.90 10.26 6.64
C GLU A 187 2.92 9.14 6.42
N GLY A 188 3.15 8.78 5.15
CA GLY A 188 4.16 7.79 4.78
C GLY A 188 5.59 8.22 5.13
N ASP A 189 5.87 9.52 5.14
CA ASP A 189 7.17 10.06 5.56
C ASP A 189 7.42 9.84 7.06
N ARG A 190 6.40 10.04 7.91
CA ARG A 190 6.50 9.70 9.34
C ARG A 190 6.74 8.20 9.54
N VAL A 191 5.92 7.37 8.90
CA VAL A 191 6.03 5.90 8.98
C VAL A 191 7.40 5.42 8.51
N LEU A 192 7.91 5.98 7.41
CA LEU A 192 9.20 5.58 6.85
C LEU A 192 10.38 5.98 7.73
N ARG A 193 10.32 7.14 8.38
CA ARG A 193 11.35 7.57 9.35
C ARG A 193 11.37 6.69 10.61
N GLU A 194 10.20 6.34 11.13
CA GLU A 194 10.07 5.39 12.25
C GLU A 194 10.64 4.01 11.87
N PHE A 195 10.29 3.52 10.68
CA PHE A 195 10.85 2.27 10.15
C PHE A 195 12.37 2.32 10.00
N ALA A 196 12.92 3.42 9.46
CA ALA A 196 14.36 3.59 9.30
C ALA A 196 15.11 3.56 10.64
N ALA A 197 14.57 4.20 11.68
CA ALA A 197 15.15 4.20 13.02
C ALA A 197 15.08 2.80 13.68
N GLY A 198 14.01 2.03 13.42
CA GLY A 198 13.81 0.69 13.97
C GLY A 198 14.40 -0.46 13.14
N TYR A 199 14.98 -0.19 11.97
CA TYR A 199 15.34 -1.22 10.99
C TYR A 199 16.28 -2.32 11.51
N PRO A 200 17.32 -2.03 12.34
CA PRO A 200 18.16 -3.09 12.89
C PRO A 200 17.39 -4.06 13.81
N ALA A 201 16.50 -3.53 14.67
CA ALA A 201 15.68 -4.36 15.55
C ALA A 201 14.64 -5.17 14.75
N PHE A 202 14.09 -4.56 13.69
CA PHE A 202 13.21 -5.23 12.74
C PHE A 202 13.88 -6.45 12.09
N LEU A 203 15.10 -6.30 11.54
CA LEU A 203 15.82 -7.45 10.97
C LEU A 203 16.19 -8.51 12.01
N LYS A 204 16.56 -8.09 13.23
CA LYS A 204 16.82 -9.05 14.31
C LYS A 204 15.58 -9.90 14.62
N SER A 205 14.39 -9.29 14.62
CA SER A 205 13.15 -10.05 14.84
C SER A 205 12.89 -11.10 13.75
N TRP A 206 13.34 -10.86 12.51
CA TRP A 206 13.26 -11.85 11.43
C TRP A 206 14.19 -13.04 11.68
N GLU A 207 15.44 -12.77 12.09
CA GLU A 207 16.40 -13.82 12.45
C GLU A 207 15.87 -14.72 13.56
N GLU A 208 15.30 -14.11 14.62
CA GLU A 208 14.71 -14.83 15.75
C GLU A 208 13.48 -15.66 15.32
N ALA A 209 12.57 -15.08 14.54
CA ALA A 209 11.37 -15.78 14.04
C ALA A 209 11.72 -16.94 13.10
N ILE A 210 12.66 -16.73 12.17
CA ILE A 210 13.16 -17.78 11.27
C ILE A 210 13.80 -18.91 12.07
N ALA A 211 14.57 -18.60 13.11
CA ALA A 211 15.20 -19.61 13.96
C ALA A 211 14.18 -20.41 14.79
N ALA A 212 13.09 -19.77 15.22
CA ALA A 212 12.04 -20.36 16.04
C ALA A 212 10.99 -21.16 15.24
N ARG A 213 10.99 -21.06 13.91
CA ARG A 213 9.98 -21.72 13.06
C ARG A 213 10.00 -23.25 13.24
N PRO A 214 8.84 -23.93 13.15
CA PRO A 214 8.80 -25.39 13.10
C PRO A 214 9.59 -25.90 11.90
N ARG A 215 10.53 -26.83 12.10
CA ARG A 215 11.16 -27.57 11.01
C ARG A 215 10.20 -28.69 10.61
N GLY A 216 9.51 -28.51 9.48
CA GLY A 216 8.69 -29.55 8.85
C GLY A 216 9.54 -30.70 8.33
#